data_AF-A0A4U0NZV1-F1
#
_entry.id   AF-A0A4U0NZV1-F1
#
_cell.length_a   1.000
_cell.length_b   1.000
_cell.length_c   1.000
_cell.angle_alpha   90.00
_cell.angle_beta   90.00
_cell.angle_gamma   90.00
#
_symmetry.space_group_name_H-M   'P 1'
#
loop_
_entity.id
_entity.type
_entity.pdbx_description
1 polymer ?
#
loop_
_entity_poly.entity_id
_entity_poly.type
_entity_poly.pdbx_seq_one_letter_code
_entity_poly.pdbx_strand_id
1 'polypeptide(L)'
;MKIVYTFICCIIPILGFSQTHSALEHYRNQQKETFLKDDFGPLRKENIPYLDYYPANNNYIVDADVELLQAEPTFRMPTYDGTSNPYKRYALIHFTIDNERHTLTAYQSVDLFKNPTYQNYLFLPFLDSTNGEQTYEGGRYIELDASNMKNNSITVDFNRAYNPYCAYSSGYRCPQPPAENTLTIPILAGEKKYIGPKNERPVNKANAKNFNEAESSLILSGDAATKLHVYQITNENELSVLQTSSIDIKYNDPLLETLARRMLLTVQDSAHPGVGIAAPQVGVNKNVIWVQRFDKDDKPFELFINPKIIWRSKLTREGAEGCLSIPDRKETIQRSYAIRLQHIDKKGNVVEENIEGFTAVIFQHEVDHLYGILYPDRLEEQAKKECIPLQDKINFSIESGSILP
;
A
#
# COMPACT_ATOMS: atom_id res chain seq x y z
N MET A 1 2.95 -80.59 19.50
CA MET A 1 2.79 -79.22 20.03
C MET A 1 3.94 -78.33 19.55
N LYS A 2 3.74 -77.55 18.49
CA LYS A 2 4.45 -76.29 18.22
C LYS A 2 3.48 -75.39 17.45
N ILE A 3 2.95 -74.39 18.13
CA ILE A 3 2.07 -73.37 17.58
C ILE A 3 2.99 -72.30 16.99
N VAL A 4 2.92 -72.08 15.68
CA VAL A 4 3.61 -70.99 14.99
C VAL A 4 2.62 -69.83 14.89
N TYR A 5 2.92 -68.73 15.58
CA TYR A 5 2.19 -67.47 15.45
C TYR A 5 2.71 -66.71 14.22
N THR A 6 1.86 -66.54 13.21
CA THR A 6 2.12 -65.62 12.10
C THR A 6 1.71 -64.21 12.53
N PHE A 7 2.68 -63.34 12.76
CA PHE A 7 2.48 -61.91 13.00
C PHE A 7 2.03 -61.24 11.70
N ILE A 8 0.76 -60.86 11.59
CA ILE A 8 0.27 -59.98 10.52
C ILE A 8 0.67 -58.56 10.92
N CYS A 9 1.73 -58.05 10.30
CA CYS A 9 2.13 -56.65 10.42
C CYS A 9 1.13 -55.82 9.61
N CYS A 10 0.18 -55.16 10.30
CA CYS A 10 -0.67 -54.15 9.70
C CYS A 10 0.21 -52.94 9.29
N ILE A 11 0.51 -52.85 8.00
CA ILE A 11 1.08 -51.64 7.40
C ILE A 11 -0.04 -50.60 7.36
N ILE A 12 -0.02 -49.69 8.33
CA ILE A 12 -0.85 -48.48 8.35
C ILE A 12 -0.41 -47.60 7.17
N PRO A 13 -1.33 -47.01 6.38
CA PRO A 13 -0.96 -46.19 5.23
C PRO A 13 -0.34 -44.84 5.67
N ILE A 14 0.99 -44.74 5.58
CA ILE A 14 1.78 -43.51 5.79
C ILE A 14 1.72 -42.57 4.55
N LEU A 15 1.06 -42.98 3.47
CA LEU A 15 1.11 -42.31 2.17
C LEU A 15 0.44 -40.91 2.14
N GLY A 16 -0.48 -40.61 3.06
CA GLY A 16 -1.16 -39.29 3.10
C GLY A 16 -0.34 -38.15 3.72
N PHE A 17 0.58 -38.46 4.64
CA PHE A 17 1.39 -37.44 5.34
C PHE A 17 2.55 -36.92 4.48
N SER A 18 3.11 -37.76 3.62
CA SER A 18 4.29 -37.39 2.82
C SER A 18 3.96 -36.44 1.66
N GLN A 19 2.76 -36.53 1.08
CA GLN A 19 2.37 -35.68 -0.06
C GLN A 19 2.01 -34.25 0.38
N THR A 20 1.32 -34.09 1.50
CA THR A 20 0.92 -32.79 2.05
C THR A 20 2.11 -32.00 2.60
N HIS A 21 3.03 -32.67 3.31
CA HIS A 21 4.28 -32.05 3.78
C HIS A 21 5.15 -31.58 2.61
N SER A 22 5.33 -32.43 1.60
CA SER A 22 6.09 -32.11 0.38
C SER A 22 5.49 -30.91 -0.38
N ALA A 23 4.16 -30.83 -0.48
CA ALA A 23 3.48 -29.71 -1.16
C ALA A 23 3.67 -28.37 -0.41
N LEU A 24 3.61 -28.37 0.92
CA LEU A 24 3.83 -27.15 1.72
C LEU A 24 5.30 -26.71 1.69
N GLU A 25 6.25 -27.64 1.76
CA GLU A 25 7.67 -27.33 1.60
C GLU A 25 7.97 -26.77 0.21
N HIS A 26 7.38 -27.37 -0.83
CA HIS A 26 7.49 -26.86 -2.19
C HIS A 26 6.95 -25.43 -2.30
N TYR A 27 5.76 -25.17 -1.74
CA TYR A 27 5.18 -23.82 -1.68
C TYR A 27 6.11 -22.82 -0.98
N ARG A 28 6.66 -23.18 0.19
CA ARG A 28 7.60 -22.32 0.94
C ARG A 28 8.88 -22.04 0.16
N ASN A 29 9.40 -23.03 -0.56
CA ASN A 29 10.60 -22.85 -1.39
C ASN A 29 10.31 -21.97 -2.60
N GLN A 30 9.16 -22.15 -3.26
CA GLN A 30 8.73 -21.28 -4.35
C GLN A 30 8.57 -19.83 -3.88
N GLN A 31 8.01 -19.60 -2.68
CA GLN A 31 7.92 -18.26 -2.08
C GLN A 31 9.30 -17.65 -1.81
N LYS A 32 10.27 -18.44 -1.32
CA LYS A 32 11.65 -17.95 -1.16
C LYS A 32 12.26 -17.55 -2.50
N GLU A 33 12.00 -18.32 -3.57
CA GLU A 33 12.46 -17.97 -4.91
C GLU A 33 11.81 -16.70 -5.46
N THR A 34 10.51 -16.46 -5.18
CA THR A 34 9.84 -15.22 -5.59
C THR A 34 10.40 -14.00 -4.87
N PHE A 35 10.86 -14.13 -3.62
CA PHE A 35 11.51 -13.03 -2.90
C PHE A 35 12.85 -12.60 -3.51
N LEU A 36 13.52 -13.52 -4.21
CA LEU A 36 14.84 -13.33 -4.79
C LEU A 36 14.84 -12.83 -6.24
N LYS A 37 13.69 -12.32 -6.72
CA LYS A 37 13.58 -11.77 -8.07
C LYS A 37 14.22 -10.39 -8.15
N ASP A 38 15.34 -10.31 -8.85
CA ASP A 38 16.11 -9.11 -9.20
C ASP A 38 16.67 -8.32 -8.00
N ASP A 39 17.48 -7.29 -8.27
CA ASP A 39 18.01 -6.35 -7.26
C ASP A 39 16.91 -5.56 -6.50
N PHE A 40 15.63 -5.76 -6.87
CA PHE A 40 14.46 -5.05 -6.35
C PHE A 40 13.47 -5.96 -5.61
N GLY A 41 13.82 -7.23 -5.38
CA GLY A 41 13.03 -8.16 -4.60
C GLY A 41 12.85 -7.73 -3.13
N PRO A 42 11.83 -8.25 -2.43
CA PRO A 42 11.55 -7.88 -1.04
C PRO A 42 12.62 -8.37 -0.06
N LEU A 43 13.43 -9.36 -0.43
CA LEU A 43 14.44 -9.93 0.46
C LEU A 43 15.72 -10.27 -0.31
N ARG A 44 16.88 -9.99 0.28
CA ARG A 44 18.17 -10.38 -0.30
C ARG A 44 18.48 -11.85 -0.02
N LYS A 45 19.32 -12.46 -0.86
CA LYS A 45 19.67 -13.89 -0.76
C LYS A 45 20.29 -14.25 0.59
N GLU A 46 21.18 -13.41 1.09
CA GLU A 46 21.83 -13.54 2.39
C GLU A 46 20.86 -13.47 3.57
N ASN A 47 19.66 -12.92 3.35
CA ASN A 47 18.67 -12.68 4.39
C ASN A 47 17.56 -13.74 4.45
N ILE A 48 17.47 -14.63 3.46
CA ILE A 48 16.53 -15.77 3.41
C ILE A 48 16.63 -16.69 4.63
N PRO A 49 17.82 -16.99 5.21
CA PRO A 49 17.93 -17.85 6.39
C PRO A 49 17.20 -17.33 7.63
N TYR A 50 16.83 -16.04 7.68
CA TYR A 50 16.06 -15.46 8.79
C TYR A 50 14.54 -15.62 8.63
N LEU A 51 14.07 -16.24 7.54
CA LEU A 51 12.67 -16.65 7.41
C LEU A 51 12.45 -17.93 8.21
N ASP A 52 11.50 -17.88 9.14
CA ASP A 52 11.10 -19.04 9.95
C ASP A 52 9.60 -19.31 9.80
N TYR A 53 9.20 -20.55 10.03
CA TYR A 53 7.83 -21.03 9.86
C TYR A 53 7.42 -21.90 11.04
N TYR A 54 6.14 -21.93 11.35
CA TYR A 54 5.61 -22.97 12.23
C TYR A 54 5.67 -24.34 11.54
N PRO A 55 5.80 -25.44 12.32
CA PRO A 55 5.57 -26.78 11.83
C PRO A 55 4.19 -26.88 11.16
N ALA A 56 4.08 -27.71 10.12
CA ALA A 56 2.81 -27.94 9.45
C ALA A 56 1.79 -28.52 10.44
N ASN A 57 0.57 -27.99 10.43
CA ASN A 57 -0.49 -28.41 11.33
C ASN A 57 -1.84 -28.50 10.60
N ASN A 58 -2.40 -29.70 10.56
CA ASN A 58 -3.65 -29.99 9.85
C ASN A 58 -4.88 -29.37 10.51
N ASN A 59 -4.83 -29.04 11.81
CA ASN A 59 -5.94 -28.35 12.48
C ASN A 59 -6.16 -26.93 11.93
N TYR A 60 -5.15 -26.39 11.24
CA TYR A 60 -5.16 -25.09 10.59
C TYR A 60 -5.40 -25.18 9.07
N ILE A 61 -5.86 -26.34 8.58
CA ILE A 61 -6.40 -26.52 7.24
C ILE A 61 -7.90 -26.72 7.40
N VAL A 62 -8.67 -25.68 7.12
CA VAL A 62 -10.12 -25.67 7.36
C VAL A 62 -10.90 -25.68 6.05
N ASP A 63 -12.00 -26.42 6.03
CA ASP A 63 -13.02 -26.28 5.00
C ASP A 63 -14.03 -25.24 5.50
N ALA A 64 -14.16 -24.14 4.76
CA ALA A 64 -14.86 -22.95 5.21
C ALA A 64 -16.09 -22.66 4.35
N ASP A 65 -17.24 -22.44 5.00
CA ASP A 65 -18.45 -21.99 4.33
C ASP A 65 -18.23 -20.57 3.78
N VAL A 66 -18.63 -20.34 2.53
CA VAL A 66 -18.49 -19.07 1.81
C VAL A 66 -19.86 -18.42 1.66
N GLU A 67 -20.02 -17.24 2.25
CA GLU A 67 -21.15 -16.35 2.03
C GLU A 67 -20.74 -15.23 1.07
N LEU A 68 -21.22 -15.28 -0.18
CA LEU A 68 -20.93 -14.26 -1.19
C LEU A 68 -21.66 -12.95 -0.87
N LEU A 69 -20.91 -11.85 -0.84
CA LEU A 69 -21.46 -10.52 -0.61
C LEU A 69 -21.91 -9.88 -1.93
N GLN A 70 -23.14 -9.40 -1.96
CA GLN A 70 -23.75 -8.81 -3.16
C GLN A 70 -23.78 -7.29 -3.07
N ALA A 71 -23.54 -6.63 -4.20
CA ALA A 71 -23.61 -5.17 -4.33
C ALA A 71 -22.75 -4.35 -3.34
N GLU A 72 -21.68 -4.94 -2.79
CA GLU A 72 -20.77 -4.20 -1.91
C GLU A 72 -20.11 -3.02 -2.63
N PRO A 73 -20.07 -1.83 -1.99
CA PRO A 73 -19.36 -0.68 -2.54
C PRO A 73 -17.85 -0.93 -2.51
N THR A 74 -17.14 -0.24 -3.40
CA THR A 74 -15.68 -0.14 -3.32
C THR A 74 -15.31 0.74 -2.14
N PHE A 75 -14.26 0.38 -1.41
CA PHE A 75 -13.65 1.20 -0.37
C PHE A 75 -12.13 1.22 -0.56
N ARG A 76 -11.45 2.20 0.06
CA ARG A 76 -9.99 2.25 0.08
C ARG A 76 -9.46 1.56 1.33
N MET A 77 -8.73 0.46 1.14
CA MET A 77 -8.04 -0.23 2.22
C MET A 77 -6.72 0.50 2.51
N PRO A 78 -6.49 0.98 3.74
CA PRO A 78 -5.27 1.71 4.09
C PRO A 78 -4.05 0.80 4.03
N THR A 79 -2.87 1.36 3.78
CA THR A 79 -1.59 0.63 3.75
C THR A 79 -0.62 1.19 4.81
N TYR A 80 0.38 0.38 5.21
CA TYR A 80 1.34 0.77 6.25
C TYR A 80 2.25 1.95 5.89
N ASP A 81 2.45 2.23 4.60
CA ASP A 81 3.17 3.43 4.17
C ASP A 81 2.32 4.69 4.29
N GLY A 82 1.03 4.59 4.60
CA GLY A 82 0.10 5.71 4.72
C GLY A 82 -0.63 6.06 3.42
N THR A 83 -0.53 5.24 2.37
CA THR A 83 -1.40 5.31 1.18
C THR A 83 -2.64 4.41 1.35
N SER A 84 -3.38 4.14 0.28
CA SER A 84 -4.49 3.18 0.27
C SER A 84 -4.77 2.67 -1.13
N ASN A 85 -5.33 1.46 -1.23
CA ASN A 85 -5.67 0.79 -2.48
C ASN A 85 -7.18 0.50 -2.54
N PRO A 86 -7.82 0.56 -3.73
CA PRO A 86 -9.24 0.24 -3.86
C PRO A 86 -9.50 -1.28 -3.80
N TYR A 87 -10.42 -1.67 -2.91
CA TYR A 87 -10.88 -3.05 -2.72
C TYR A 87 -12.40 -3.12 -2.63
N LYS A 88 -12.91 -4.33 -2.86
CA LYS A 88 -14.30 -4.70 -2.61
C LYS A 88 -14.37 -5.89 -1.67
N ARG A 89 -15.30 -5.87 -0.72
CA ARG A 89 -15.64 -7.04 0.09
C ARG A 89 -16.30 -8.08 -0.82
N TYR A 90 -15.73 -9.28 -0.90
CA TYR A 90 -16.16 -10.30 -1.85
C TYR A 90 -17.01 -11.38 -1.17
N ALA A 91 -16.54 -11.91 -0.05
CA ALA A 91 -17.24 -12.97 0.67
C ALA A 91 -16.88 -12.96 2.16
N LEU A 92 -17.79 -13.46 3.00
CA LEU A 92 -17.48 -13.89 4.35
C LEU A 92 -17.07 -15.37 4.32
N ILE A 93 -15.96 -15.68 4.96
CA ILE A 93 -15.38 -17.01 5.05
C ILE A 93 -15.57 -17.49 6.48
N HIS A 94 -16.52 -18.40 6.69
CA HIS A 94 -16.85 -18.95 8.00
C HIS A 94 -16.18 -20.29 8.21
N PHE A 95 -15.43 -20.43 9.29
CA PHE A 95 -14.69 -21.64 9.60
C PHE A 95 -14.70 -21.92 11.09
N THR A 96 -14.27 -23.13 11.46
CA THR A 96 -14.17 -23.56 12.86
C THR A 96 -12.73 -23.97 13.16
N ILE A 97 -12.17 -23.42 14.23
CA ILE A 97 -10.89 -23.85 14.82
C ILE A 97 -11.16 -24.06 16.32
N ASP A 98 -10.66 -25.15 16.88
CA ASP A 98 -10.85 -25.50 18.31
C ASP A 98 -12.32 -25.48 18.78
N ASN A 99 -13.25 -25.86 17.90
CA ASN A 99 -14.71 -25.83 18.08
C ASN A 99 -15.33 -24.44 18.24
N GLU A 100 -14.59 -23.37 17.98
CA GLU A 100 -15.11 -22.00 17.93
C GLU A 100 -15.30 -21.56 16.48
N ARG A 101 -16.46 -20.95 16.18
CA ARG A 101 -16.77 -20.43 14.85
C ARG A 101 -16.17 -19.04 14.70
N HIS A 102 -15.40 -18.85 13.64
CA HIS A 102 -14.78 -17.59 13.28
C HIS A 102 -15.22 -17.15 11.89
N THR A 103 -14.99 -15.88 11.57
CA THR A 103 -15.30 -15.33 10.25
C THR A 103 -14.22 -14.34 9.85
N LEU A 104 -13.78 -14.45 8.60
CA LEU A 104 -12.90 -13.48 7.95
C LEU A 104 -13.53 -13.03 6.64
N THR A 105 -13.39 -11.77 6.29
CA THR A 105 -13.83 -11.24 5.00
C THR A 105 -12.71 -11.42 3.96
N ALA A 106 -13.02 -12.05 2.84
CA ALA A 106 -12.17 -12.07 1.66
C ALA A 106 -12.41 -10.81 0.82
N TYR A 107 -11.35 -10.17 0.35
CA TYR A 107 -11.41 -8.95 -0.45
C TYR A 107 -10.91 -9.19 -1.86
N GLN A 108 -11.42 -8.40 -2.81
CA GLN A 108 -10.97 -8.41 -4.20
C GLN A 108 -10.39 -7.03 -4.55
N SER A 109 -9.18 -7.01 -5.11
CA SER A 109 -8.57 -5.77 -5.58
C SER A 109 -9.24 -5.30 -6.87
N VAL A 110 -9.63 -4.02 -6.92
CA VAL A 110 -10.26 -3.43 -8.12
C VAL A 110 -9.31 -3.42 -9.32
N ASP A 111 -8.01 -3.23 -9.09
CA ASP A 111 -7.00 -3.20 -10.14
C ASP A 111 -6.71 -4.60 -10.69
N LEU A 112 -6.54 -5.59 -9.80
CA LEU A 112 -6.24 -6.96 -10.21
C LEU A 112 -7.44 -7.65 -10.85
N PHE A 113 -8.67 -7.35 -10.43
CA PHE A 113 -9.87 -7.93 -11.02
C PHE A 113 -10.02 -7.63 -12.52
N LYS A 114 -9.56 -6.44 -12.95
CA LYS A 114 -9.57 -6.04 -14.37
C LYS A 114 -8.56 -6.83 -15.21
N ASN A 115 -7.60 -7.50 -14.59
CA ASN A 115 -6.62 -8.33 -15.27
C ASN A 115 -7.15 -9.78 -15.35
N PRO A 116 -7.36 -10.35 -16.56
CA PRO A 116 -7.88 -11.71 -16.72
C PRO A 116 -7.07 -12.78 -15.97
N THR A 117 -5.76 -12.59 -15.80
CA THR A 117 -4.89 -13.52 -15.06
C THR A 117 -5.19 -13.54 -13.55
N TYR A 118 -5.64 -12.41 -12.99
CA TYR A 118 -5.85 -12.24 -11.54
C TYR A 118 -7.33 -12.03 -11.17
N GLN A 119 -8.25 -12.20 -12.12
CA GLN A 119 -9.68 -11.94 -11.92
C GLN A 119 -10.31 -12.74 -10.76
N ASN A 120 -9.80 -13.94 -10.48
CA ASN A 120 -10.29 -14.81 -9.40
C ASN A 120 -9.50 -14.68 -8.10
N TYR A 121 -8.50 -13.80 -8.06
CA TYR A 121 -7.63 -13.65 -6.90
C TYR A 121 -8.37 -12.96 -5.76
N LEU A 122 -8.39 -13.63 -4.60
CA LEU A 122 -9.02 -13.16 -3.38
C LEU A 122 -7.97 -12.99 -2.29
N PHE A 123 -7.92 -11.78 -1.74
CA PHE A 123 -7.01 -11.38 -0.70
C PHE A 123 -7.67 -11.58 0.67
N LEU A 124 -7.07 -12.42 1.52
CA LEU A 124 -7.54 -12.68 2.89
C LEU A 124 -6.51 -12.18 3.91
N PRO A 125 -6.49 -10.87 4.23
CA PRO A 125 -5.65 -10.33 5.28
C PRO A 125 -6.27 -10.57 6.64
N PHE A 126 -5.46 -10.86 7.66
CA PHE A 126 -5.95 -11.01 9.02
C PHE A 126 -4.93 -10.61 10.07
N LEU A 127 -5.45 -10.28 11.25
CA LEU A 127 -4.74 -10.21 12.50
C LEU A 127 -5.18 -11.37 13.39
N ASP A 128 -4.32 -11.79 14.30
CA ASP A 128 -4.57 -12.80 15.32
C ASP A 128 -3.72 -12.51 16.57
N SER A 129 -3.94 -13.25 17.65
CA SER A 129 -3.26 -12.95 18.93
C SER A 129 -1.75 -13.23 18.92
N THR A 130 -1.18 -13.79 17.84
CA THR A 130 0.27 -13.97 17.69
C THR A 130 1.00 -12.76 17.14
N ASN A 131 0.28 -11.79 16.53
CA ASN A 131 0.91 -10.63 15.89
C ASN A 131 1.65 -9.76 16.91
N GLY A 132 2.85 -9.31 16.55
CA GLY A 132 3.70 -8.46 17.39
C GLY A 132 4.72 -9.25 18.21
N GLU A 133 4.34 -10.42 18.71
CA GLU A 133 5.22 -11.29 19.50
C GLU A 133 5.85 -12.39 18.64
N GLN A 134 5.03 -13.26 18.04
CA GLN A 134 5.51 -14.45 17.31
C GLN A 134 5.39 -14.31 15.79
N THR A 135 4.51 -13.43 15.31
CA THR A 135 4.30 -13.12 13.89
C THR A 135 4.39 -11.62 13.65
N TYR A 136 4.43 -11.19 12.38
CA TYR A 136 4.58 -9.79 12.03
C TYR A 136 3.45 -8.92 12.62
N GLU A 137 3.80 -7.81 13.26
CA GLU A 137 2.85 -6.91 13.92
C GLU A 137 1.80 -6.32 12.96
N GLY A 138 2.11 -6.23 11.66
CA GLY A 138 1.21 -5.67 10.68
C GLY A 138 0.15 -6.64 10.14
N GLY A 139 0.07 -7.86 10.69
CA GLY A 139 -0.83 -8.90 10.22
C GLY A 139 -0.23 -9.79 9.14
N ARG A 140 -1.02 -10.77 8.72
CA ARG A 140 -0.61 -11.84 7.79
C ARG A 140 -1.64 -11.99 6.68
N TYR A 141 -1.20 -12.52 5.55
CA TYR A 141 -2.03 -12.66 4.36
C TYR A 141 -2.15 -14.12 3.95
N ILE A 142 -3.30 -14.46 3.40
CA ILE A 142 -3.53 -15.69 2.64
C ILE A 142 -4.09 -15.26 1.28
N GLU A 143 -3.59 -15.88 0.23
CA GLU A 143 -4.16 -15.73 -1.11
C GLU A 143 -5.07 -16.91 -1.41
N LEU A 144 -6.30 -16.58 -1.78
CA LEU A 144 -7.32 -17.51 -2.19
C LEU A 144 -7.61 -17.32 -3.68
N ASP A 145 -8.17 -18.36 -4.29
CA ASP A 145 -8.62 -18.32 -5.68
C ASP A 145 -10.11 -18.70 -5.69
N ALA A 146 -10.96 -17.78 -6.14
CA ALA A 146 -12.40 -17.98 -6.20
C ALA A 146 -12.79 -19.19 -7.07
N SER A 147 -11.96 -19.59 -8.05
CA SER A 147 -12.22 -20.78 -8.88
C SER A 147 -12.07 -22.10 -8.13
N ASN A 148 -11.43 -22.09 -6.94
CA ASN A 148 -11.33 -23.26 -6.08
C ASN A 148 -12.58 -23.46 -5.20
N MET A 149 -13.53 -22.53 -5.20
CA MET A 149 -14.78 -22.65 -4.45
C MET A 149 -15.66 -23.78 -5.02
N LYS A 150 -16.17 -24.66 -4.15
CA LYS A 150 -17.06 -25.76 -4.52
C LYS A 150 -18.20 -25.85 -3.51
N ASN A 151 -19.44 -25.89 -4.00
CA ASN A 151 -20.65 -25.99 -3.17
C ASN A 151 -20.70 -24.94 -2.03
N ASN A 152 -20.35 -23.69 -2.35
CA ASN A 152 -20.21 -22.60 -1.36
C ASN A 152 -19.22 -22.92 -0.22
N SER A 153 -18.20 -23.74 -0.48
CA SER A 153 -17.10 -23.99 0.44
C SER A 153 -15.75 -23.70 -0.23
N ILE A 154 -14.76 -23.31 0.58
CA ILE A 154 -13.37 -23.15 0.15
C ILE A 154 -12.42 -23.67 1.22
N THR A 155 -11.35 -24.34 0.81
CA THR A 155 -10.28 -24.71 1.74
C THR A 155 -9.40 -23.49 2.04
N VAL A 156 -9.25 -23.16 3.32
CA VAL A 156 -8.30 -22.16 3.81
C VAL A 156 -7.17 -22.88 4.56
N ASP A 157 -5.95 -22.74 4.05
CA ASP A 157 -4.75 -23.33 4.64
C ASP A 157 -3.91 -22.25 5.31
N PHE A 158 -4.08 -22.08 6.63
CA PHE A 158 -3.30 -21.10 7.39
C PHE A 158 -1.81 -21.47 7.49
N ASN A 159 -1.40 -22.69 7.12
CA ASN A 159 0.04 -23.01 7.00
C ASN A 159 0.71 -22.26 5.86
N ARG A 160 -0.08 -21.68 4.95
CA ARG A 160 0.37 -20.82 3.85
C ARG A 160 0.26 -19.33 4.17
N ALA A 161 -0.20 -18.97 5.37
CA ALA A 161 -0.20 -17.58 5.80
C ALA A 161 1.23 -17.04 5.79
N TYR A 162 1.43 -15.90 5.17
CA TYR A 162 2.75 -15.29 4.96
C TYR A 162 2.76 -13.84 5.45
N ASN A 163 3.97 -13.32 5.73
CA ASN A 163 4.09 -11.92 6.14
C ASN A 163 4.06 -11.01 4.90
N PRO A 164 3.42 -9.82 4.98
CA PRO A 164 3.55 -8.81 3.93
C PRO A 164 5.01 -8.47 3.65
N TYR A 165 5.31 -8.04 2.42
CA TYR A 165 6.67 -7.61 2.06
C TYR A 165 7.24 -6.48 2.95
N CYS A 166 6.37 -5.70 3.59
CA CYS A 166 6.75 -4.66 4.55
C CYS A 166 7.45 -5.21 5.80
N ALA A 167 7.29 -6.51 6.11
CA ALA A 167 8.04 -7.20 7.15
C ALA A 167 9.53 -7.34 6.78
N TYR A 168 9.84 -7.44 5.49
CA TYR A 168 11.19 -7.68 4.99
C TYR A 168 11.86 -6.43 4.44
N SER A 169 11.10 -5.50 3.87
CA SER A 169 11.64 -4.37 3.11
C SER A 169 10.84 -3.09 3.27
N SER A 170 11.52 -1.96 3.16
CA SER A 170 10.86 -0.66 2.96
C SER A 170 10.33 -0.51 1.51
N GLY A 171 9.44 0.46 1.30
CA GLY A 171 8.96 0.84 -0.04
C GLY A 171 7.81 0.02 -0.63
N TYR A 172 7.17 -0.86 0.14
CA TYR A 172 5.96 -1.59 -0.25
C TYR A 172 4.70 -0.96 0.35
N ARG A 173 3.60 -0.97 -0.42
CA ARG A 173 2.28 -0.47 0.02
C ARG A 173 1.43 -1.60 0.58
N CYS A 174 1.85 -2.21 1.69
CA CYS A 174 1.17 -3.40 2.21
C CYS A 174 -0.16 -3.03 2.88
N PRO A 175 -1.29 -3.64 2.49
CA PRO A 175 -2.60 -3.34 3.08
C PRO A 175 -2.69 -3.67 4.57
N GLN A 176 -3.33 -2.81 5.34
CA GLN A 176 -3.63 -3.08 6.74
C GLN A 176 -4.89 -3.94 6.82
N PRO A 177 -4.86 -5.09 7.50
CA PRO A 177 -6.06 -5.89 7.71
C PRO A 177 -7.17 -5.04 8.36
N PRO A 178 -8.39 -5.04 7.81
CA PRO A 178 -9.52 -4.37 8.46
C PRO A 178 -9.81 -4.97 9.84
N ALA A 179 -10.38 -4.16 10.76
CA ALA A 179 -10.63 -4.58 12.13
C ALA A 179 -11.53 -5.83 12.23
N GLU A 180 -12.50 -5.98 11.33
CA GLU A 180 -13.37 -7.15 11.20
C GLU A 180 -12.62 -8.46 10.92
N ASN A 181 -11.39 -8.38 10.38
CA ASN A 181 -10.51 -9.51 10.15
C ASN A 181 -9.48 -9.70 11.27
N THR A 182 -9.90 -9.49 12.52
CA THR A 182 -9.08 -9.76 13.70
C THR A 182 -9.61 -10.97 14.45
N LEU A 183 -8.80 -12.03 14.50
CA LEU A 183 -9.07 -13.22 15.29
C LEU A 183 -8.58 -13.03 16.73
N THR A 184 -9.37 -13.45 17.71
CA THR A 184 -8.99 -13.41 19.13
C THR A 184 -8.14 -14.61 19.56
N ILE A 185 -8.06 -15.65 18.71
CA ILE A 185 -7.30 -16.86 18.95
C ILE A 185 -5.90 -16.78 18.31
N PRO A 186 -4.91 -17.53 18.80
CA PRO A 186 -3.62 -17.63 18.14
C PRO A 186 -3.68 -18.59 16.95
N ILE A 187 -3.18 -18.15 15.80
CA ILE A 187 -3.00 -19.01 14.63
C ILE A 187 -1.52 -19.44 14.55
N LEU A 188 -1.19 -20.56 15.18
CA LEU A 188 0.16 -21.15 15.29
C LEU A 188 0.55 -21.96 14.02
N ALA A 189 0.29 -21.37 12.86
CA ALA A 189 0.59 -21.92 11.55
C ALA A 189 1.10 -20.82 10.61
N GLY A 190 1.82 -21.19 9.55
CA GLY A 190 2.32 -20.24 8.56
C GLY A 190 3.70 -19.69 8.88
N GLU A 191 4.01 -18.53 8.33
CA GLU A 191 5.26 -17.82 8.57
C GLU A 191 5.28 -17.14 9.94
N LYS A 192 6.43 -17.24 10.61
CA LYS A 192 6.71 -16.53 11.87
C LYS A 192 7.27 -15.14 11.60
N LYS A 193 7.45 -14.36 12.67
CA LYS A 193 8.07 -13.04 12.60
C LYS A 193 9.46 -13.14 11.98
N TYR A 194 9.68 -12.38 10.91
CA TYR A 194 11.00 -12.24 10.32
C TYR A 194 11.93 -11.51 11.30
N ILE A 195 13.12 -12.07 11.54
CA ILE A 195 14.09 -11.55 12.53
C ILE A 195 15.39 -11.00 11.90
N GLY A 196 15.49 -11.04 10.57
CA GLY A 196 16.68 -10.56 9.88
C GLY A 196 16.65 -9.05 9.63
N PRO A 197 17.71 -8.50 9.02
CA PRO A 197 17.78 -7.08 8.71
C PRO A 197 16.78 -6.71 7.62
N LYS A 198 16.10 -5.57 7.81
CA LYS A 198 15.16 -5.03 6.83
C LYS A 198 15.92 -4.54 5.60
N ASN A 199 15.47 -4.96 4.41
CA ASN A 199 16.01 -4.49 3.14
C ASN A 199 15.54 -3.07 2.86
N GLU A 200 16.46 -2.21 2.44
CA GLU A 200 16.11 -0.92 1.84
C GLU A 200 16.09 -1.09 0.33
N ARG A 201 14.90 -0.97 -0.27
CA ARG A 201 14.76 -1.17 -1.70
C ARG A 201 15.33 0.04 -2.46
N PRO A 202 16.29 -0.16 -3.37
CA PRO A 202 16.80 0.94 -4.17
C PRO A 202 15.72 1.49 -5.11
N VAL A 203 15.82 2.77 -5.44
CA VAL A 203 14.92 3.41 -6.41
C VAL A 203 15.14 2.82 -7.80
N ASN A 204 14.15 2.09 -8.29
CA ASN A 204 14.20 1.51 -9.64
C ASN A 204 13.87 2.57 -10.70
N LYS A 205 14.89 3.29 -11.16
CA LYS A 205 14.77 4.28 -12.25
C LYS A 205 14.48 3.65 -13.61
N ALA A 206 14.78 2.37 -13.82
CA ALA A 206 14.59 1.70 -15.11
C ALA A 206 13.11 1.45 -15.44
N ASN A 207 12.26 1.34 -14.41
CA ASN A 207 10.82 1.18 -14.58
C ASN A 207 10.10 2.45 -15.01
N ALA A 208 10.75 3.61 -14.93
CA ALA A 208 10.17 4.87 -15.34
C ALA A 208 9.85 4.90 -16.85
N LYS A 209 8.69 5.43 -17.21
CA LYS A 209 8.16 5.44 -18.57
C LYS A 209 8.03 6.86 -19.08
N ASN A 210 8.33 7.07 -20.36
CA ASN A 210 8.02 8.30 -21.09
C ASN A 210 6.50 8.55 -21.12
N PHE A 211 6.09 9.76 -21.50
CA PHE A 211 4.67 10.04 -21.76
C PHE A 211 4.11 9.13 -22.86
N ASN A 212 2.86 8.70 -22.69
CA ASN A 212 2.14 8.00 -23.76
C ASN A 212 1.65 8.99 -24.84
N GLU A 213 1.05 8.48 -25.91
CA GLU A 213 0.61 9.31 -27.05
C GLU A 213 -0.47 10.33 -26.67
N ALA A 214 -1.43 9.94 -25.81
CA ALA A 214 -2.49 10.83 -25.33
C ALA A 214 -1.94 11.94 -24.43
N GLU A 215 -1.07 11.58 -23.48
CA GLU A 215 -0.36 12.53 -22.61
C GLU A 215 0.50 13.50 -23.44
N SER A 216 1.23 12.98 -24.43
CA SER A 216 2.08 13.81 -25.30
C SER A 216 1.25 14.79 -26.12
N SER A 217 0.13 14.34 -26.68
CA SER A 217 -0.81 15.20 -27.43
C SER A 217 -1.40 16.29 -26.54
N LEU A 218 -1.76 15.96 -25.29
CA LEU A 218 -2.25 16.93 -24.32
C LEU A 218 -1.20 17.98 -23.96
N ILE A 219 0.04 17.55 -23.72
CA ILE A 219 1.17 18.45 -23.41
C ILE A 219 1.51 19.36 -24.61
N LEU A 220 1.31 18.89 -25.84
CA LEU A 220 1.60 19.64 -27.07
C LEU A 220 0.40 20.41 -27.65
N SER A 221 -0.79 20.30 -27.04
CA SER A 221 -2.00 21.02 -27.47
C SER A 221 -1.91 22.55 -27.35
N GLY A 222 -0.93 23.05 -26.59
CA GLY A 222 -0.64 24.47 -26.43
C GLY A 222 0.86 24.69 -26.20
N ASP A 223 1.28 25.95 -26.23
CA ASP A 223 2.66 26.30 -25.94
C ASP A 223 2.96 26.30 -24.42
N ALA A 224 4.22 26.52 -24.06
CA ALA A 224 4.65 26.57 -22.66
C ALA A 224 4.03 27.74 -21.86
N ALA A 225 3.36 28.69 -22.51
CA ALA A 225 2.67 29.82 -21.89
C ALA A 225 1.15 29.58 -21.72
N THR A 226 0.64 28.43 -22.16
CA THR A 226 -0.78 28.09 -22.13
C THR A 226 -1.10 27.22 -20.91
N LYS A 227 -2.01 27.70 -20.05
CA LYS A 227 -2.51 26.94 -18.90
C LYS A 227 -3.14 25.61 -19.34
N LEU A 228 -3.06 24.61 -18.48
CA LEU A 228 -3.80 23.36 -18.60
C LEU A 228 -5.15 23.44 -17.89
N HIS A 229 -6.13 22.71 -18.44
CA HIS A 229 -7.43 22.50 -17.81
C HIS A 229 -7.27 21.66 -16.54
N VAL A 230 -7.83 22.13 -15.44
CA VAL A 230 -7.85 21.39 -14.17
C VAL A 230 -9.05 20.45 -14.17
N TYR A 231 -8.76 19.16 -14.10
CA TYR A 231 -9.74 18.08 -14.05
C TYR A 231 -10.57 18.19 -12.77
N GLN A 232 -11.88 18.01 -12.92
CA GLN A 232 -12.90 18.20 -11.88
C GLN A 232 -13.56 16.88 -11.53
N ILE A 233 -13.84 16.67 -10.24
CA ILE A 233 -14.52 15.46 -9.77
C ILE A 233 -15.97 15.31 -10.29
N THR A 234 -16.55 16.38 -10.83
CA THR A 234 -17.91 16.39 -11.38
C THR A 234 -18.01 15.76 -12.77
N ASN A 235 -16.88 15.48 -13.42
CA ASN A 235 -16.83 14.82 -14.73
C ASN A 235 -16.30 13.39 -14.55
N GLU A 236 -17.10 12.38 -14.93
CA GLU A 236 -16.75 10.96 -14.72
C GLU A 236 -15.44 10.54 -15.40
N ASN A 237 -15.15 11.06 -16.60
CA ASN A 237 -13.93 10.74 -17.31
C ASN A 237 -12.70 11.34 -16.61
N GLU A 238 -12.83 12.59 -16.15
CA GLU A 238 -11.77 13.28 -15.41
C GLU A 238 -11.55 12.65 -14.04
N LEU A 239 -12.63 12.30 -13.33
CA LEU A 239 -12.59 11.60 -12.05
C LEU A 239 -11.87 10.25 -12.19
N SER A 240 -12.12 9.51 -13.27
CA SER A 240 -11.42 8.25 -13.56
C SER A 240 -9.90 8.45 -13.68
N VAL A 241 -9.46 9.54 -14.33
CA VAL A 241 -8.03 9.89 -14.38
C VAL A 241 -7.51 10.27 -12.99
N LEU A 242 -8.24 11.12 -12.25
CA LEU A 242 -7.89 11.57 -10.90
C LEU A 242 -7.81 10.43 -9.87
N GLN A 243 -8.50 9.31 -10.10
CA GLN A 243 -8.50 8.12 -9.23
C GLN A 243 -7.53 7.03 -9.70
N THR A 244 -6.86 7.22 -10.83
CA THR A 244 -5.89 6.27 -11.37
C THR A 244 -4.50 6.53 -10.80
N SER A 245 -3.85 5.48 -10.27
CA SER A 245 -2.47 5.60 -9.78
C SER A 245 -1.52 5.96 -10.92
N SER A 246 -0.68 6.96 -10.68
CA SER A 246 0.33 7.45 -11.60
C SER A 246 1.56 6.54 -11.65
N ILE A 247 2.30 6.65 -12.76
CA ILE A 247 3.55 5.91 -12.99
C ILE A 247 4.77 6.82 -12.98
N ASP A 248 5.92 6.26 -12.61
CA ASP A 248 7.19 6.99 -12.60
C ASP A 248 7.53 7.48 -14.03
N ILE A 249 7.91 8.75 -14.17
CA ILE A 249 8.35 9.39 -15.42
C ILE A 249 9.87 9.40 -15.53
N LYS A 250 10.40 9.30 -16.75
CA LYS A 250 11.84 9.50 -16.97
C LYS A 250 12.18 10.96 -16.77
N TYR A 251 13.13 11.25 -15.88
CA TYR A 251 13.57 12.62 -15.56
C TYR A 251 14.12 13.39 -16.77
N ASN A 252 14.54 12.68 -17.83
CA ASN A 252 15.08 13.23 -19.07
C ASN A 252 14.08 13.14 -20.24
N ASP A 253 12.80 12.94 -19.99
CA ASP A 253 11.78 13.00 -21.03
C ASP A 253 11.71 14.42 -21.63
N PRO A 254 11.74 14.58 -22.97
CA PRO A 254 11.80 15.89 -23.62
C PRO A 254 10.58 16.77 -23.36
N LEU A 255 9.41 16.19 -23.04
CA LEU A 255 8.17 16.96 -22.80
C LEU A 255 8.01 17.39 -21.34
N LEU A 256 8.86 16.90 -20.43
CA LEU A 256 8.72 17.14 -19.00
C LEU A 256 8.81 18.63 -18.65
N GLU A 257 9.73 19.37 -19.27
CA GLU A 257 9.87 20.82 -19.02
C GLU A 257 8.67 21.61 -19.55
N THR A 258 8.09 21.21 -20.69
CA THR A 258 6.86 21.83 -21.23
C THR A 258 5.68 21.58 -20.30
N LEU A 259 5.48 20.34 -19.85
CA LEU A 259 4.45 20.00 -18.87
C LEU A 259 4.65 20.81 -17.57
N ALA A 260 5.87 20.82 -17.03
CA ALA A 260 6.18 21.52 -15.79
C ALA A 260 5.85 23.02 -15.86
N ARG A 261 6.20 23.71 -16.96
CA ARG A 261 5.87 25.13 -17.13
C ARG A 261 4.36 25.37 -17.20
N ARG A 262 3.64 24.56 -17.97
CA ARG A 262 2.18 24.69 -18.10
C ARG A 262 1.46 24.41 -16.78
N MET A 263 1.90 23.40 -16.02
CA MET A 263 1.40 23.13 -14.67
C MET A 263 1.66 24.29 -13.71
N LEU A 264 2.86 24.89 -13.75
CA LEU A 264 3.19 26.04 -12.91
C LEU A 264 2.26 27.23 -13.18
N LEU A 265 1.99 27.51 -14.47
CA LEU A 265 1.05 28.56 -14.87
C LEU A 265 -0.38 28.26 -14.42
N THR A 266 -0.79 26.99 -14.42
CA THR A 266 -2.10 26.57 -13.93
C THR A 266 -2.24 26.76 -12.42
N VAL A 267 -1.27 26.33 -11.61
CA VAL A 267 -1.37 26.47 -10.14
C VAL A 267 -1.24 27.91 -9.66
N GLN A 268 -0.51 28.74 -10.41
CA GLN A 268 -0.36 30.18 -10.12
C GLN A 268 -1.48 31.03 -10.73
N ASP A 269 -2.56 30.43 -11.23
CA ASP A 269 -3.67 31.19 -11.79
C ASP A 269 -4.30 32.09 -10.71
N SER A 270 -4.27 33.40 -10.94
CA SER A 270 -4.87 34.39 -10.05
C SER A 270 -6.38 34.18 -9.81
N ALA A 271 -7.08 33.52 -10.73
CA ALA A 271 -8.49 33.20 -10.56
C ALA A 271 -8.71 32.11 -9.48
N HIS A 272 -7.80 31.14 -9.39
CA HIS A 272 -7.88 29.99 -8.48
C HIS A 272 -6.48 29.63 -7.99
N PRO A 273 -5.86 30.44 -7.12
CA PRO A 273 -4.49 30.22 -6.70
C PRO A 273 -4.37 28.94 -5.87
N GLY A 274 -3.49 28.03 -6.28
CA GLY A 274 -3.11 26.84 -5.53
C GLY A 274 -1.74 26.99 -4.86
N VAL A 275 -1.47 26.14 -3.87
CA VAL A 275 -0.14 26.01 -3.23
C VAL A 275 0.61 24.75 -3.69
N GLY A 276 -0.04 23.94 -4.52
CA GLY A 276 0.50 22.75 -5.15
C GLY A 276 -0.42 22.26 -6.26
N ILE A 277 0.13 21.44 -7.15
CA ILE A 277 -0.61 20.76 -8.21
C ILE A 277 0.10 19.47 -8.60
N ALA A 278 -0.67 18.41 -8.83
CA ALA A 278 -0.21 17.12 -9.33
C ALA A 278 -0.57 16.92 -10.80
N ALA A 279 0.27 16.22 -11.57
CA ALA A 279 0.04 15.98 -12.99
C ALA A 279 -1.30 15.30 -13.33
N PRO A 280 -1.86 14.38 -12.49
CA PRO A 280 -3.19 13.83 -12.72
C PRO A 280 -4.30 14.88 -12.76
N GLN A 281 -4.15 15.99 -12.02
CA GLN A 281 -5.11 17.09 -12.01
C GLN A 281 -5.17 17.84 -13.34
N VAL A 282 -4.22 17.61 -14.23
CA VAL A 282 -4.20 18.16 -15.60
C VAL A 282 -4.24 17.06 -16.66
N GLY A 283 -4.68 15.86 -16.29
CA GLY A 283 -4.89 14.75 -17.23
C GLY A 283 -3.66 13.89 -17.53
N VAL A 284 -2.57 14.03 -16.77
CA VAL A 284 -1.31 13.30 -17.02
C VAL A 284 -0.98 12.39 -15.83
N ASN A 285 -1.07 11.07 -16.01
CA ASN A 285 -0.86 10.09 -14.93
C ASN A 285 0.60 9.72 -14.74
N LYS A 286 1.40 10.75 -14.47
CA LYS A 286 2.83 10.66 -14.15
C LYS A 286 3.11 11.21 -12.76
N ASN A 287 4.10 10.62 -12.09
CA ASN A 287 4.54 11.07 -10.77
C ASN A 287 5.31 12.40 -10.86
N VAL A 288 4.59 13.50 -11.05
CA VAL A 288 5.13 14.86 -11.14
C VAL A 288 4.21 15.80 -10.38
N ILE A 289 4.79 16.62 -9.49
CA ILE A 289 4.06 17.61 -8.71
C ILE A 289 4.83 18.93 -8.67
N TRP A 290 4.11 20.02 -8.52
CA TRP A 290 4.63 21.31 -8.07
C TRP A 290 4.16 21.56 -6.65
N VAL A 291 5.05 22.07 -5.81
CA VAL A 291 4.75 22.44 -4.41
C VAL A 291 5.36 23.79 -4.09
N GLN A 292 4.59 24.66 -3.42
CA GLN A 292 5.10 25.87 -2.80
C GLN A 292 5.74 25.54 -1.44
N ARG A 293 7.03 25.83 -1.30
CA ARG A 293 7.85 25.51 -0.12
C ARG A 293 7.77 26.60 0.96
N PHE A 294 6.70 26.58 1.76
CA PHE A 294 6.51 27.52 2.88
C PHE A 294 7.57 27.40 4.00
N ASP A 295 8.34 26.33 3.98
CA ASP A 295 9.45 26.00 4.88
C ASP A 295 10.78 26.63 4.45
N LYS A 296 10.84 27.27 3.27
CA LYS A 296 12.03 27.95 2.73
C LYS A 296 11.81 29.46 2.63
N ASP A 297 12.91 30.22 2.65
CA ASP A 297 12.92 31.65 2.35
C ASP A 297 12.32 31.93 0.97
N ASP A 298 11.61 33.05 0.82
CA ASP A 298 10.87 33.45 -0.39
C ASP A 298 9.76 32.50 -0.88
N LYS A 299 9.53 31.38 -0.17
CA LYS A 299 8.45 30.43 -0.42
C LYS A 299 8.38 29.98 -1.89
N PRO A 300 9.49 29.45 -2.45
CA PRO A 300 9.58 29.13 -3.87
C PRO A 300 8.61 28.02 -4.25
N PHE A 301 8.16 28.04 -5.50
CA PHE A 301 7.58 26.87 -6.13
C PHE A 301 8.70 25.97 -6.64
N GLU A 302 8.62 24.68 -6.35
CA GLU A 302 9.60 23.67 -6.76
C GLU A 302 8.90 22.46 -7.43
N LEU A 303 9.55 21.92 -8.46
CA LEU A 303 9.10 20.75 -9.22
C LEU A 303 9.71 19.48 -8.61
N PHE A 304 8.88 18.48 -8.34
CA PHE A 304 9.32 17.18 -7.84
C PHE A 304 8.98 16.07 -8.84
N ILE A 305 10.00 15.30 -9.22
CA ILE A 305 9.90 14.18 -10.16
C ILE A 305 9.94 12.89 -9.36
N ASN A 306 8.98 12.00 -9.62
CA ASN A 306 8.78 10.73 -8.93
C ASN A 306 8.82 10.83 -7.39
N PRO A 307 8.12 11.81 -6.77
CA PRO A 307 8.13 11.96 -5.31
C PRO A 307 7.45 10.76 -4.63
N LYS A 308 8.05 10.29 -3.54
CA LYS A 308 7.56 9.21 -2.69
C LYS A 308 7.78 9.59 -1.23
N ILE A 309 6.72 9.55 -0.43
CA ILE A 309 6.86 9.74 1.01
C ILE A 309 7.25 8.40 1.63
N ILE A 310 8.50 8.29 2.06
CA ILE A 310 9.10 7.06 2.59
C ILE A 310 8.97 6.91 4.10
N TRP A 311 8.59 7.98 4.81
CA TRP A 311 8.26 7.96 6.22
C TRP A 311 7.28 9.09 6.58
N ARG A 312 6.44 8.84 7.58
CA ARG A 312 5.44 9.78 8.12
C ARG A 312 5.52 9.76 9.65
N SER A 313 5.39 10.93 10.29
CA SER A 313 5.33 11.02 11.74
C SER A 313 4.02 10.47 12.29
N LYS A 314 4.08 9.85 13.49
CA LYS A 314 2.87 9.51 14.25
C LYS A 314 2.15 10.74 14.79
N LEU A 315 2.89 11.84 15.01
CA LEU A 315 2.30 13.13 15.33
C LEU A 315 1.54 13.65 14.12
N THR A 316 0.26 13.97 14.30
CA THR A 316 -0.58 14.58 13.27
C THR A 316 -0.93 16.02 13.63
N ARG A 317 -1.35 16.78 12.63
CA ARG A 317 -1.92 18.11 12.76
C ARG A 317 -3.23 18.19 12.02
N GLU A 318 -4.14 18.98 12.59
CA GLU A 318 -5.38 19.38 11.94
C GLU A 318 -5.15 20.61 11.07
N GLY A 319 -5.84 20.69 9.92
CA GLY A 319 -5.82 21.89 9.10
C GLY A 319 -6.91 21.89 8.02
N ALA A 320 -7.31 23.08 7.60
CA ALA A 320 -8.19 23.24 6.45
C ALA A 320 -7.44 22.87 5.15
N GLU A 321 -8.01 21.96 4.38
CA GLU A 321 -7.48 21.48 3.10
C GLU A 321 -8.51 21.76 2.00
N GLY A 322 -8.03 22.17 0.84
CA GLY A 322 -8.83 22.40 -0.37
C GLY A 322 -8.08 21.87 -1.59
N CYS A 323 -8.79 21.68 -2.71
CA CYS A 323 -8.23 21.09 -3.92
C CYS A 323 -8.74 21.83 -5.16
N LEU A 324 -7.87 22.08 -6.14
CA LEU A 324 -8.27 22.71 -7.41
C LEU A 324 -9.25 21.85 -8.22
N SER A 325 -9.28 20.53 -7.97
CA SER A 325 -10.20 19.57 -8.61
C SER A 325 -11.54 19.42 -7.89
N ILE A 326 -11.71 20.06 -6.72
CA ILE A 326 -12.91 20.01 -5.89
C ILE A 326 -13.28 21.45 -5.50
N PRO A 327 -13.98 22.18 -6.39
CA PRO A 327 -14.23 23.60 -6.22
C PRO A 327 -15.18 23.84 -5.05
N ASP A 328 -15.03 25.01 -4.41
CA ASP A 328 -15.90 25.53 -3.35
C ASP A 328 -16.05 24.65 -2.10
N ARG A 329 -15.18 23.64 -1.93
CA ARG A 329 -15.17 22.76 -0.76
C ARG A 329 -13.82 22.82 -0.04
N LYS A 330 -13.87 23.11 1.25
CA LYS A 330 -12.74 23.02 2.17
C LYS A 330 -13.18 22.27 3.41
N GLU A 331 -12.38 21.31 3.80
CA GLU A 331 -12.67 20.45 4.94
C GLU A 331 -11.46 20.43 5.87
N THR A 332 -11.70 20.04 7.12
CA THR A 332 -10.66 19.94 8.11
C THR A 332 -10.13 18.51 8.15
N ILE A 333 -8.84 18.32 7.87
CA ILE A 333 -8.22 17.00 7.67
C ILE A 333 -7.00 16.86 8.58
N GLN A 334 -6.79 15.63 9.07
CA GLN A 334 -5.59 15.27 9.82
C GLN A 334 -4.48 14.83 8.87
N ARG A 335 -3.29 15.40 9.01
CA ARG A 335 -2.10 15.03 8.23
C ARG A 335 -0.92 14.82 9.16
N SER A 336 0.03 13.99 8.75
CA SER A 336 1.27 13.80 9.50
C SER A 336 2.00 15.14 9.59
N TYR A 337 2.48 15.51 10.78
CA TYR A 337 3.19 16.77 10.98
C TYR A 337 4.51 16.83 10.20
N ALA A 338 5.24 15.72 10.15
CA ALA A 338 6.51 15.57 9.46
C ALA A 338 6.50 14.37 8.53
N ILE A 339 7.24 14.49 7.43
CA ILE A 339 7.45 13.45 6.43
C ILE A 339 8.92 13.38 6.02
N ARG A 340 9.36 12.21 5.56
CA ARG A 340 10.59 12.08 4.77
C ARG A 340 10.21 11.82 3.33
N LEU A 341 10.57 12.73 2.45
CA LEU A 341 10.30 12.68 1.03
C LEU A 341 11.54 12.14 0.30
N GLN A 342 11.34 11.23 -0.64
CA GLN A 342 12.33 10.79 -1.62
C GLN A 342 11.85 11.23 -3.00
N HIS A 343 12.72 11.82 -3.83
CA HIS A 343 12.38 12.19 -5.20
C HIS A 343 13.60 12.11 -6.13
N ILE A 344 13.38 12.35 -7.42
CA ILE A 344 14.43 12.47 -8.43
C ILE A 344 14.66 13.94 -8.76
N ASP A 345 15.91 14.37 -8.83
CA ASP A 345 16.27 15.72 -9.30
C ASP A 345 16.33 15.80 -10.84
N LYS A 346 16.50 17.01 -11.39
CA LYS A 346 16.62 17.21 -12.85
C LYS A 346 17.85 16.52 -13.49
N LYS A 347 18.81 16.04 -12.68
CA LYS A 347 20.02 15.33 -13.11
C LYS A 347 19.86 13.80 -13.00
N GLY A 348 18.74 13.31 -12.46
CA GLY A 348 18.48 11.88 -12.27
C GLY A 348 19.02 11.30 -10.96
N ASN A 349 19.47 12.13 -10.03
CA ASN A 349 19.91 11.71 -8.70
C ASN A 349 18.71 11.48 -7.79
N VAL A 350 18.82 10.51 -6.88
CA VAL A 350 17.85 10.30 -5.80
C VAL A 350 18.19 11.28 -4.68
N VAL A 351 17.21 12.07 -4.27
CA VAL A 351 17.32 13.04 -3.19
C VAL A 351 16.31 12.67 -2.12
N GLU A 352 16.72 12.77 -0.85
CA GLU A 352 15.83 12.61 0.29
C GLU A 352 15.90 13.84 1.20
N GLU A 353 14.75 14.30 1.67
CA GLU A 353 14.65 15.44 2.58
C GLU A 353 13.55 15.23 3.63
N ASN A 354 13.77 15.78 4.83
CA ASN A 354 12.75 15.84 5.88
C ASN A 354 11.99 17.15 5.74
N ILE A 355 10.66 17.07 5.77
CA ILE A 355 9.77 18.21 5.57
C ILE A 355 8.73 18.20 6.69
N GLU A 356 8.49 19.36 7.28
CA GLU A 356 7.59 19.51 8.43
C GLU A 356 6.52 20.58 8.19
N GLY A 357 5.57 20.67 9.12
CA GLY A 357 4.64 21.78 9.19
C GLY A 357 3.68 21.82 8.02
N PHE A 358 3.48 23.00 7.42
CA PHE A 358 2.47 23.18 6.36
C PHE A 358 2.93 22.64 5.02
N THR A 359 4.22 22.76 4.70
CA THR A 359 4.76 22.15 3.48
C THR A 359 4.58 20.63 3.48
N ALA A 360 4.75 19.97 4.64
CA ALA A 360 4.49 18.52 4.75
C ALA A 360 3.02 18.16 4.43
N VAL A 361 2.07 19.03 4.76
CA VAL A 361 0.65 18.86 4.42
C VAL A 361 0.45 18.94 2.91
N ILE A 362 1.05 19.95 2.25
CA ILE A 362 0.96 20.12 0.79
C ILE A 362 1.54 18.89 0.09
N PHE A 363 2.73 18.42 0.48
CA PHE A 363 3.30 17.20 -0.11
C PHE A 363 2.41 15.98 0.07
N GLN A 364 1.82 15.78 1.25
CA GLN A 364 0.90 14.66 1.48
C GLN A 364 -0.32 14.75 0.55
N HIS A 365 -0.86 15.95 0.32
CA HIS A 365 -1.95 16.19 -0.62
C HIS A 365 -1.54 15.88 -2.08
N GLU A 366 -0.45 16.47 -2.55
CA GLU A 366 -0.03 16.27 -3.94
C GLU A 366 0.41 14.83 -4.24
N VAL A 367 1.04 14.17 -3.26
CA VAL A 367 1.43 12.76 -3.37
C VAL A 367 0.20 11.85 -3.32
N ASP A 368 -0.84 12.18 -2.56
CA ASP A 368 -2.11 11.45 -2.57
C ASP A 368 -2.73 11.44 -3.98
N HIS A 369 -2.72 12.59 -4.68
CA HIS A 369 -3.17 12.66 -6.07
C HIS A 369 -2.40 11.70 -7.00
N LEU A 370 -1.10 11.51 -6.79
CA LEU A 370 -0.32 10.55 -7.56
C LEU A 370 -0.76 9.09 -7.35
N TYR A 371 -1.38 8.79 -6.21
CA TYR A 371 -1.93 7.46 -5.90
C TYR A 371 -3.43 7.35 -6.19
N GLY A 372 -4.01 8.36 -6.84
CA GLY A 372 -5.43 8.42 -7.11
C GLY A 372 -6.27 8.52 -5.84
N ILE A 373 -5.72 9.13 -4.79
CA ILE A 373 -6.38 9.37 -3.51
C ILE A 373 -6.78 10.84 -3.46
N LEU A 374 -8.05 11.11 -3.20
CA LEU A 374 -8.55 12.46 -2.99
C LEU A 374 -8.72 12.72 -1.50
N TYR A 375 -8.68 13.99 -1.09
CA TYR A 375 -8.83 14.32 0.33
C TYR A 375 -10.16 13.83 0.96
N PRO A 376 -11.30 13.74 0.24
CA PRO A 376 -12.51 13.15 0.82
C PRO A 376 -12.34 11.66 1.19
N ASP A 377 -11.51 10.92 0.46
CA ASP A 377 -11.18 9.53 0.82
C ASP A 377 -10.48 9.48 2.18
N ARG A 378 -9.60 10.46 2.46
CA ARG A 378 -8.91 10.57 3.76
C ARG A 378 -9.86 10.89 4.90
N LEU A 379 -10.86 11.74 4.66
CA LEU A 379 -11.90 12.03 5.66
C LEU A 379 -12.66 10.77 6.05
N GLU A 380 -13.06 9.95 5.05
CA GLU A 380 -13.74 8.69 5.32
C GLU A 380 -12.84 7.68 6.08
N GLU A 381 -11.56 7.58 5.69
CA GLU A 381 -10.57 6.76 6.39
C GLU A 381 -10.36 7.20 7.85
N GLN A 382 -10.42 8.51 8.11
CA GLN A 382 -10.16 9.11 9.44
C GLN A 382 -11.38 9.07 10.36
N ALA A 383 -12.60 9.13 9.81
CA ALA A 383 -13.83 9.05 10.60
C ALA A 383 -13.94 7.76 11.44
N LYS A 384 -13.16 6.72 11.09
CA LYS A 384 -13.13 5.42 11.76
C LYS A 384 -12.01 5.29 12.81
N LYS A 385 -11.19 6.32 13.04
CA LYS A 385 -10.02 6.27 13.92
C LYS A 385 -10.24 7.09 15.19
N GLU A 386 -9.90 6.50 16.34
CA GLU A 386 -9.81 7.23 17.60
C GLU A 386 -8.48 7.99 17.69
N CYS A 387 -8.56 9.30 17.96
CA CYS A 387 -7.40 10.15 18.17
C CYS A 387 -7.42 10.68 19.60
N ILE A 388 -6.27 10.62 20.28
CA ILE A 388 -6.10 11.21 21.61
C ILE A 388 -5.43 12.58 21.42
N PRO A 389 -6.08 13.69 21.83
CA PRO A 389 -5.45 15.00 21.74
C PRO A 389 -4.27 15.07 22.71
N LEU A 390 -3.09 15.42 22.19
CA LEU A 390 -1.97 15.83 23.03
C LEU A 390 -2.35 17.20 23.60
N GLN A 391 -2.56 17.29 24.91
CA GLN A 391 -2.96 18.52 25.62
C GLN A 391 -1.82 19.58 25.66
N ASP A 392 -0.74 19.34 24.92
CA ASP A 392 0.53 20.05 25.07
C ASP A 392 0.52 21.38 24.32
N LYS A 393 0.52 22.48 25.08
CA LYS A 393 1.20 23.70 24.64
C LYS A 393 2.69 23.36 24.65
N ILE A 394 3.24 22.96 23.51
CA ILE A 394 4.68 22.72 23.38
C ILE A 394 5.41 24.04 23.67
N ASN A 395 5.92 24.17 24.90
CA ASN A 395 6.75 25.29 25.29
C ASN A 395 8.17 25.00 24.82
N PHE A 396 8.55 25.58 23.68
CA PHE A 396 9.94 25.61 23.27
C PHE A 396 10.70 26.59 24.17
N SER A 397 11.69 26.09 24.92
CA SER A 397 12.67 26.93 25.63
C SER A 397 14.07 26.51 25.19
N ILE A 398 14.88 27.48 24.80
CA ILE A 398 16.29 27.29 24.50
C ILE A 398 17.10 28.15 25.48
N GLU A 399 18.20 27.62 26.00
CA GLU A 399 19.10 28.43 26.84
C GLU A 399 19.73 29.54 26.01
N SER A 400 19.74 30.77 26.55
CA SER A 400 20.40 31.90 25.90
C SER A 400 21.87 31.56 25.64
N GLY A 401 22.30 31.59 24.37
CA GLY A 401 23.68 31.30 23.95
C GLY A 401 23.92 29.91 23.36
N SER A 402 22.90 29.05 23.24
CA SER A 402 23.04 27.70 22.67
C SER A 402 22.83 27.61 21.15
N ILE A 403 22.52 28.73 20.49
CA ILE A 403 22.64 28.88 19.04
C ILE A 403 23.99 29.53 18.76
N LEU A 404 24.98 28.73 18.35
CA LEU A 404 26.17 29.26 17.67
C LEU A 404 25.83 29.39 16.16
N PRO A 405 26.30 30.47 15.51
CA PRO A 405 25.89 30.83 14.15
C PRO A 405 26.24 29.80 13.08
#